data_AF-A0A832YE81-F1
#
_entry.id   AF-A0A832YE81-F1
#
_cell.length_a   1.000
_cell.length_b   1.000
_cell.length_c   1.000
_cell.angle_alpha   90.00
_cell.angle_beta   90.00
_cell.angle_gamma   90.00
#
_symmetry.space_group_name_H-M   'P 1'
#
loop_
_entity.id
_entity.type
_entity.pdbx_description
1 polymer ?
#
loop_
_entity_poly.entity_id
_entity_poly.type
_entity_poly.pdbx_seq_one_letter_code
_entity_poly.pdbx_strand_id
1 'polypeptide(L)'
;SAILEKIGFSDINSNPKHGSIEIPAATSRDRDLIRPELLKLERSLGGLGLLQPSSTYHQFAIGMTGDKMSSSRPETTIFLTEDVATMEKKVKSSFSGGQSTLEEHRRLGGDPDVDVAFQYLRYFFEDDDTALSEVETGYRAGEILTGQMKQICIDKASEYLSHLGEMRQQTAHIVDDFLAEDARL
;
A
#
# COMPACT_ATOMS: atom_id res chain seq x y z
N SER A 1 23.97 32.69 13.99
CA SER A 1 24.06 32.82 12.52
C SER A 1 25.13 31.90 11.91
N ALA A 2 26.22 31.59 12.61
CA ALA A 2 27.35 30.76 12.12
C ALA A 2 27.03 29.39 11.47
N ILE A 3 25.85 28.80 11.70
CA ILE A 3 25.47 27.52 11.10
C ILE A 3 24.93 27.71 9.67
N LEU A 4 24.10 28.72 9.45
CA LEU A 4 23.53 29.02 8.12
C LEU A 4 24.55 29.67 7.18
N GLU A 5 25.49 30.44 7.74
CA GLU A 5 26.64 30.99 6.99
C GLU A 5 27.54 29.89 6.40
N LYS A 6 27.71 28.76 7.11
CA LYS A 6 28.51 27.61 6.64
C LYS A 6 27.91 26.90 5.42
N ILE A 7 26.61 27.01 5.22
CA ILE A 7 25.90 26.44 4.07
C ILE A 7 25.59 27.49 2.99
N GLY A 8 26.21 28.67 3.07
CA GLY A 8 26.18 29.69 2.03
C GLY A 8 25.12 30.79 2.18
N PHE A 9 24.41 30.86 3.31
CA PHE A 9 23.42 31.92 3.56
C PHE A 9 23.98 33.00 4.49
N SER A 10 24.19 34.20 3.95
CA SER A 10 24.70 35.36 4.70
C SER A 10 23.59 36.27 5.26
N ASP A 11 22.46 36.37 4.54
CA ASP A 11 21.36 37.25 4.91
C ASP A 11 20.32 36.47 5.73
N ILE A 12 20.25 36.76 7.03
CA ILE A 12 19.40 36.04 7.98
C ILE A 12 18.67 37.05 8.87
N ASN A 13 17.34 37.10 8.77
CA ASN A 13 16.49 37.91 9.64
C ASN A 13 15.89 37.02 10.72
N SER A 14 16.32 37.18 11.98
CA SER A 14 15.76 36.41 13.10
C SER A 14 14.73 37.21 13.87
N ASN A 15 13.64 36.56 14.28
CA ASN A 15 12.61 37.11 15.15
C ASN A 15 12.47 36.25 16.43
N PRO A 16 13.29 36.50 17.45
CA PRO A 16 13.30 35.70 18.68
C PRO A 16 11.97 35.68 19.42
N LYS A 17 11.15 36.75 19.32
CA LYS A 17 9.84 36.83 19.97
C LYS A 17 8.85 35.81 19.44
N HIS A 18 8.99 35.40 18.18
CA HIS A 18 8.11 34.45 17.50
C HIS A 18 8.81 33.15 17.11
N GLY A 19 10.08 32.98 17.48
CA GLY A 19 10.86 31.78 17.17
C GLY A 19 11.07 31.53 15.67
N SER A 20 10.96 32.57 14.83
CA SER A 20 11.10 32.44 13.38
C SER A 20 12.43 32.99 12.87
N ILE A 21 12.91 32.40 11.77
CA ILE A 21 14.08 32.85 11.02
C ILE A 21 13.68 32.93 9.56
N GLU A 22 13.90 34.08 8.95
CA GLU A 22 13.74 34.32 7.52
C GLU A 22 15.12 34.34 6.85
N ILE A 23 15.23 33.64 5.72
CA ILE A 23 16.45 33.55 4.91
C ILE A 23 16.08 34.03 3.49
N PRO A 24 16.21 35.33 3.17
CA PRO A 24 15.66 35.91 1.93
C PRO A 24 16.19 35.29 0.64
N ALA A 25 17.44 34.81 0.64
CA ALA A 25 18.07 34.19 -0.52
C ALA A 25 17.69 32.71 -0.72
N ALA A 26 16.98 32.09 0.22
CA ALA A 26 16.62 30.67 0.14
C ALA A 26 15.38 30.43 -0.71
N THR A 27 15.38 29.31 -1.45
CA THR A 27 14.26 28.81 -2.24
C THR A 27 13.68 27.54 -1.62
N SER A 28 12.57 27.02 -2.18
CA SER A 28 11.98 25.75 -1.73
C SER A 28 12.92 24.55 -1.86
N ARG A 29 13.89 24.60 -2.79
CA ARG A 29 14.89 23.53 -3.00
C ARG A 29 15.95 23.49 -1.88
N ASP A 30 16.18 24.61 -1.22
CA ASP A 30 17.18 24.71 -0.14
C ASP A 30 16.67 24.17 1.20
N ARG A 31 15.37 23.80 1.26
CA ARG A 31 14.73 23.27 2.48
C ARG A 31 15.48 22.05 3.02
N ASP A 32 15.90 21.15 2.15
CA ASP A 32 16.58 19.91 2.55
C ASP A 32 18.02 20.15 3.03
N LEU A 33 18.61 21.28 2.63
CA LEU A 33 19.92 21.74 3.09
C LEU A 33 19.82 22.49 4.43
N ILE A 34 18.86 23.41 4.56
CA ILE A 34 18.70 24.31 5.71
C ILE A 34 18.11 23.57 6.92
N ARG A 35 17.09 22.72 6.70
CA ARG A 35 16.32 22.09 7.77
C ARG A 35 17.18 21.22 8.70
N PRO A 36 18.08 20.33 8.21
CA PRO A 36 18.96 19.56 9.10
C PRO A 36 19.85 20.43 9.99
N GLU A 37 20.36 21.54 9.45
CA GLU A 37 21.23 22.46 10.19
C GLU A 37 20.48 23.22 11.29
N LEU A 38 19.23 23.61 11.04
CA LEU A 38 18.37 24.19 12.07
C LEU A 38 18.00 23.18 13.16
N LEU A 39 17.76 21.92 12.81
CA LEU A 39 17.50 20.86 13.80
C LEU A 39 18.74 20.58 14.67
N LYS A 40 19.95 20.64 14.11
CA LYS A 40 21.20 20.54 14.90
C LYS A 40 21.33 21.70 15.89
N LEU A 41 21.00 22.92 15.45
CA LEU A 41 20.98 24.09 16.34
C LEU A 41 19.97 23.89 17.47
N GLU A 42 18.75 23.46 17.16
CA GLU A 42 17.71 23.19 18.16
C GLU A 42 18.19 22.18 19.22
N ARG A 43 18.84 21.08 18.81
CA ARG A 43 19.44 20.11 19.74
C ARG A 43 20.52 20.71 20.63
N SER A 44 21.38 21.55 20.06
CA SER A 44 22.42 22.24 20.85
C SER A 44 21.85 23.20 21.90
N LEU A 45 20.63 23.68 21.69
CA LEU A 45 19.88 24.53 22.62
C LEU A 45 19.02 23.74 23.62
N GLY A 46 19.09 22.40 23.61
CA GLY A 46 18.34 21.51 24.49
C GLY A 46 16.96 21.11 23.98
N GLY A 47 16.60 21.46 22.74
CA GLY A 47 15.39 20.96 22.07
C GLY A 47 15.58 19.57 21.46
N LEU A 48 14.51 19.00 20.92
CA LEU A 48 14.54 17.64 20.38
C LEU A 48 15.12 17.59 18.96
N GLY A 49 14.95 18.66 18.17
CA GLY A 49 15.43 18.74 16.79
C GLY A 49 14.96 17.57 15.93
N LEU A 50 13.66 17.28 15.98
CA LEU A 50 13.06 16.19 15.23
C LEU A 50 12.63 16.66 13.84
N LEU A 51 12.87 15.82 12.85
CA LEU A 51 12.32 16.01 11.51
C LEU A 51 10.87 15.58 11.51
N GLN A 52 10.00 16.36 10.87
CA GLN A 52 8.62 15.92 10.63
C GLN A 52 8.64 14.64 9.80
N PRO A 53 7.88 13.60 10.21
CA PRO A 53 7.75 12.41 9.40
C PRO A 53 7.03 12.74 8.08
N SER A 54 7.41 12.05 7.00
CA SER A 54 6.64 12.04 5.75
C SER A 54 5.50 11.03 5.86
N SER A 55 4.42 11.27 5.11
CA SER A 55 3.31 10.32 4.95
C SER A 55 3.19 9.84 3.51
N THR A 56 2.94 8.54 3.36
CA THR A 56 2.45 7.93 2.12
C THR A 56 1.04 7.44 2.37
N TYR A 57 0.17 7.60 1.37
CA TYR A 57 -1.22 7.18 1.47
C TYR A 57 -1.45 5.97 0.58
N HIS A 58 -2.11 4.95 1.12
CA HIS A 58 -2.51 3.76 0.38
C HIS A 58 -4.01 3.85 0.05
N GLN A 59 -4.38 3.31 -1.10
CA GLN A 59 -5.79 3.10 -1.42
C GLN A 59 -6.35 2.00 -0.51
N PHE A 60 -7.64 2.06 -0.20
CA PHE A 60 -8.27 1.00 0.58
C PHE A 60 -8.44 -0.25 -0.26
N ALA A 61 -8.07 -1.39 0.31
CA ALA A 61 -8.43 -2.68 -0.26
C ALA A 61 -9.95 -2.82 -0.31
N ILE A 62 -10.45 -3.14 -1.50
CA ILE A 62 -11.87 -3.42 -1.73
C ILE A 62 -12.19 -4.76 -1.07
N GLY A 63 -13.37 -4.90 -0.49
CA GLY A 63 -13.89 -6.14 0.05
C GLY A 63 -14.61 -6.95 -1.03
N MET A 64 -14.95 -8.20 -0.72
CA MET A 64 -15.59 -9.12 -1.68
C MET A 64 -16.87 -8.57 -2.31
N THR A 65 -17.60 -7.68 -1.63
CA THR A 65 -18.86 -7.10 -2.11
C THR A 65 -18.69 -5.78 -2.89
N GLY A 66 -17.47 -5.28 -3.06
CA GLY A 66 -17.20 -3.96 -3.67
C GLY A 66 -17.10 -2.80 -2.68
N ASP A 67 -17.46 -3.02 -1.40
CA ASP A 67 -17.31 -2.05 -0.31
C ASP A 67 -15.92 -2.15 0.34
N LYS A 68 -15.70 -1.50 1.50
CA LYS A 68 -14.46 -1.64 2.26
C LYS A 68 -14.32 -3.04 2.88
N MET A 69 -13.12 -3.62 2.80
CA MET A 69 -12.74 -4.83 3.52
C MET A 69 -12.87 -4.66 5.04
N SER A 70 -13.42 -5.66 5.75
CA SER A 70 -13.59 -5.61 7.21
C SER A 70 -13.42 -6.99 7.85
N SER A 71 -12.53 -7.10 8.84
CA SER A 71 -12.31 -8.33 9.60
C SER A 71 -13.51 -8.72 10.48
N SER A 72 -14.35 -7.75 10.86
CA SER A 72 -15.61 -8.02 11.58
C SER A 72 -16.70 -8.65 10.71
N ARG A 73 -16.48 -8.69 9.39
CA ARG A 73 -17.39 -9.26 8.39
C ARG A 73 -16.64 -10.30 7.56
N PRO A 74 -16.50 -11.54 8.07
CA PRO A 74 -15.67 -12.57 7.44
C PRO A 74 -16.00 -12.83 5.96
N GLU A 75 -17.25 -12.62 5.55
CA GLU A 75 -17.71 -12.79 4.18
C GLU A 75 -17.12 -11.76 3.19
N THR A 76 -16.66 -10.61 3.67
CA THR A 76 -16.14 -9.52 2.82
C THR A 76 -14.62 -9.54 2.67
N THR A 77 -13.92 -10.47 3.32
CA THR A 77 -12.46 -10.47 3.44
C THR A 77 -11.89 -11.87 3.23
N ILE A 78 -10.75 -11.97 2.55
CA ILE A 78 -9.93 -13.19 2.52
C ILE A 78 -8.89 -13.06 3.64
N PHE A 79 -8.90 -13.99 4.60
CA PHE A 79 -7.90 -13.98 5.66
C PHE A 79 -6.57 -14.60 5.20
N LEU A 80 -5.45 -14.18 5.80
CA LEU A 80 -4.11 -14.74 5.52
C LEU A 80 -3.91 -16.17 6.06
N THR A 81 -4.88 -16.68 6.80
CA THR A 81 -4.95 -18.05 7.33
C THR A 81 -6.13 -18.81 6.73
N GLU A 82 -6.78 -18.25 5.72
CA GLU A 82 -7.92 -18.88 5.06
C GLU A 82 -7.48 -20.15 4.33
N ASP A 83 -8.33 -21.18 4.34
CA ASP A 83 -8.14 -22.32 3.48
C ASP A 83 -8.50 -21.98 2.02
N VAL A 84 -7.87 -22.69 1.09
CA VAL A 84 -8.04 -22.45 -0.36
C VAL A 84 -9.49 -22.58 -0.80
N ALA A 85 -10.25 -23.55 -0.26
CA ALA A 85 -11.64 -23.77 -0.67
C ALA A 85 -12.56 -22.63 -0.23
N THR A 86 -12.37 -22.10 0.99
CA THR A 86 -13.10 -20.94 1.48
C THR A 86 -12.74 -19.67 0.72
N MET A 87 -11.44 -19.45 0.45
CA MET A 87 -10.98 -18.34 -0.38
C MET A 87 -11.60 -18.40 -1.78
N GLU A 88 -11.56 -19.58 -2.42
CA GLU A 88 -12.12 -19.82 -3.75
C GLU A 88 -13.61 -19.48 -3.80
N LYS A 89 -14.37 -19.92 -2.79
CA LYS A 89 -15.81 -19.61 -2.68
C LYS A 89 -16.05 -18.11 -2.59
N LYS A 90 -15.24 -17.38 -1.81
CA LYS A 90 -15.34 -15.92 -1.66
C LYS A 90 -15.08 -15.20 -2.99
N VAL A 91 -13.99 -15.54 -3.68
CA VAL A 91 -13.65 -14.96 -4.99
C VAL A 91 -14.73 -15.28 -6.04
N LYS A 92 -15.25 -16.52 -6.06
CA LYS A 92 -16.37 -16.88 -6.94
C LYS A 92 -17.60 -16.01 -6.70
N SER A 93 -17.90 -15.70 -5.44
CA SER A 93 -19.03 -14.84 -5.05
C SER A 93 -18.77 -13.33 -5.08
N SER A 94 -17.53 -12.90 -5.38
CA SER A 94 -17.17 -11.48 -5.32
C SER A 94 -17.91 -10.62 -6.36
N PHE A 95 -18.01 -9.32 -6.10
CA PHE A 95 -18.53 -8.35 -7.06
C PHE A 95 -17.67 -8.34 -8.33
N SER A 96 -18.32 -8.23 -9.48
CA SER A 96 -17.67 -8.19 -10.79
C SER A 96 -18.02 -6.91 -11.54
N GLY A 97 -17.05 -6.38 -12.27
CA GLY A 97 -17.24 -5.28 -13.22
C GLY A 97 -17.67 -5.72 -14.62
N GLY A 98 -17.99 -7.01 -14.80
CA GLY A 98 -18.44 -7.57 -16.07
C GLY A 98 -19.92 -7.30 -16.38
N GLN A 99 -20.39 -7.77 -17.53
CA GLN A 99 -21.77 -7.60 -17.96
C GLN A 99 -22.66 -8.76 -17.47
N SER A 100 -23.98 -8.56 -17.51
CA SER A 100 -24.95 -9.59 -17.11
C SER A 100 -24.97 -10.81 -18.01
N THR A 101 -24.64 -10.66 -19.29
CA THR A 101 -24.63 -11.74 -20.28
C THR A 101 -23.26 -11.89 -20.94
N LEU A 102 -22.98 -13.09 -21.42
CA LEU A 102 -21.72 -13.40 -22.11
C LEU A 102 -21.58 -12.56 -23.40
N GLU A 103 -22.67 -12.44 -24.15
CA GLU A 103 -22.73 -11.70 -25.41
C GLU A 103 -22.46 -10.21 -25.19
N GLU A 104 -23.06 -9.63 -24.14
CA GLU A 104 -22.81 -8.23 -23.79
C GLU A 104 -21.38 -8.03 -23.33
N HIS A 105 -20.83 -8.95 -22.53
CA HIS A 105 -19.46 -8.83 -22.05
C HIS A 105 -18.45 -8.91 -23.19
N ARG A 106 -18.64 -9.80 -24.16
CA ARG A 106 -17.80 -9.85 -25.37
C ARG A 106 -17.91 -8.59 -26.23
N ARG A 107 -19.06 -7.92 -26.22
CA ARG A 107 -19.30 -6.73 -27.05
C ARG A 107 -18.84 -5.43 -26.38
N LEU A 108 -19.01 -5.33 -25.07
CA LEU A 108 -18.83 -4.09 -24.29
C LEU A 108 -17.63 -4.15 -23.34
N GLY A 109 -17.07 -5.33 -23.10
CA GLY A 109 -16.02 -5.54 -22.11
C GLY A 109 -16.51 -5.54 -20.67
N GLY A 110 -15.56 -5.74 -19.76
CA GLY A 110 -15.71 -5.51 -18.33
C GLY A 110 -14.95 -4.27 -17.86
N ASP A 111 -15.33 -3.77 -16.69
CA ASP A 111 -14.64 -2.69 -16.01
C ASP A 111 -13.74 -3.24 -14.89
N PRO A 112 -12.41 -3.35 -15.11
CA PRO A 112 -11.47 -3.83 -14.10
C PRO A 112 -11.30 -2.85 -12.92
N ASP A 113 -11.69 -1.57 -13.05
CA ASP A 113 -11.55 -0.59 -11.97
C ASP A 113 -12.52 -0.88 -10.80
N VAL A 114 -13.63 -1.59 -11.09
CA VAL A 114 -14.62 -2.00 -10.09
C VAL A 114 -14.67 -3.52 -9.90
N ASP A 115 -13.97 -4.32 -10.71
CA ASP A 115 -13.94 -5.77 -10.57
C ASP A 115 -13.06 -6.21 -9.41
N VAL A 116 -13.65 -6.86 -8.40
CA VAL A 116 -12.93 -7.23 -7.18
C VAL A 116 -11.80 -8.24 -7.46
N ALA A 117 -12.00 -9.18 -8.38
CA ALA A 117 -10.97 -10.18 -8.66
C ALA A 117 -9.74 -9.53 -9.32
N PHE A 118 -9.95 -8.61 -10.27
CA PHE A 118 -8.85 -7.83 -10.86
C PHE A 118 -8.14 -6.96 -9.82
N GLN A 119 -8.89 -6.27 -8.95
CA GLN A 119 -8.30 -5.41 -7.91
C GLN A 119 -7.44 -6.22 -6.93
N TYR A 120 -7.83 -7.45 -6.60
CA TYR A 120 -7.01 -8.33 -5.76
C TYR A 120 -5.76 -8.83 -6.47
N LEU A 121 -5.84 -9.17 -7.76
CA LEU A 121 -4.66 -9.45 -8.58
C LEU A 121 -3.68 -8.27 -8.52
N ARG A 122 -4.16 -7.07 -8.85
CA ARG A 122 -3.37 -5.83 -8.87
C ARG A 122 -2.66 -5.50 -7.55
N TYR A 123 -3.32 -5.71 -6.42
CA TYR A 123 -2.77 -5.30 -5.12
C TYR A 123 -1.98 -6.38 -4.39
N PHE A 124 -2.28 -7.66 -4.63
CA PHE A 124 -1.81 -8.73 -3.73
C PHE A 124 -1.19 -9.93 -4.44
N PHE A 125 -1.71 -10.32 -5.61
CA PHE A 125 -1.47 -11.68 -6.12
C PHE A 125 -0.74 -11.73 -7.47
N GLU A 126 -0.64 -10.63 -8.20
CA GLU A 126 0.16 -10.54 -9.42
C GLU A 126 1.27 -9.49 -9.24
N ASP A 127 2.52 -9.91 -9.41
CA ASP A 127 3.71 -9.08 -9.27
C ASP A 127 4.31 -8.65 -10.63
N ASP A 128 3.93 -9.31 -11.73
CA ASP A 128 4.30 -8.90 -13.08
C ASP A 128 3.31 -7.87 -13.65
N ASP A 129 3.74 -6.62 -13.73
CA ASP A 129 3.00 -5.51 -14.34
C ASP A 129 2.55 -5.81 -15.78
N THR A 130 3.32 -6.62 -16.53
CA THR A 130 2.99 -7.00 -17.91
C THR A 130 1.80 -7.94 -17.93
N ALA A 131 1.85 -9.01 -17.13
CA ALA A 131 0.75 -9.96 -17.00
C ALA A 131 -0.53 -9.26 -16.50
N LEU A 132 -0.41 -8.34 -15.54
CA LEU A 132 -1.54 -7.56 -15.06
C LEU A 132 -2.14 -6.67 -16.17
N SER A 133 -1.29 -6.02 -16.97
CA SER A 133 -1.73 -5.18 -18.09
C SER A 133 -2.43 -5.97 -19.21
N GLU A 134 -1.95 -7.18 -19.50
CA GLU A 134 -2.59 -8.10 -20.45
C GLU A 134 -3.98 -8.50 -19.96
N VAL A 135 -4.10 -8.86 -18.68
CA VAL A 135 -5.37 -9.23 -18.06
C VAL A 135 -6.34 -8.04 -18.04
N GLU A 136 -5.86 -6.83 -17.72
CA GLU A 136 -6.67 -5.62 -17.75
C GLU A 136 -7.21 -5.33 -19.14
N THR A 137 -6.32 -5.36 -20.15
CA THR A 137 -6.66 -5.05 -21.54
C THR A 137 -7.64 -6.08 -22.11
N GLY A 138 -7.38 -7.37 -21.88
CA GLY A 138 -8.26 -8.45 -22.31
C GLY A 138 -9.64 -8.37 -21.66
N TYR A 139 -9.73 -7.95 -20.40
CA TYR A 139 -11.00 -7.78 -19.70
C TYR A 139 -11.80 -6.59 -20.26
N ARG A 140 -11.15 -5.44 -20.47
CA ARG A 140 -11.78 -4.26 -21.11
C ARG A 140 -12.20 -4.53 -22.56
N ALA A 141 -11.49 -5.42 -23.26
CA ALA A 141 -11.84 -5.83 -24.62
C ALA A 141 -12.96 -6.89 -24.68
N GLY A 142 -13.32 -7.51 -23.55
CA GLY A 142 -14.29 -8.61 -23.51
C GLY A 142 -13.74 -9.97 -23.96
N GLU A 143 -12.42 -10.07 -24.12
CA GLU A 143 -11.71 -11.32 -24.45
C GLU A 143 -11.58 -12.23 -23.23
N ILE A 144 -11.27 -11.62 -22.08
CA ILE A 144 -11.27 -12.28 -20.77
C ILE A 144 -12.65 -12.12 -20.16
N LEU A 145 -13.30 -13.25 -19.86
CA LEU A 145 -14.61 -13.27 -19.22
C LEU A 145 -14.47 -13.13 -17.69
N THR A 146 -15.52 -12.65 -17.01
CA THR A 146 -15.56 -12.59 -15.53
C THR A 146 -15.19 -13.92 -14.86
N GLY A 147 -15.66 -15.05 -15.40
CA GLY A 147 -15.30 -16.37 -14.87
C GLY A 147 -13.80 -16.67 -14.98
N GLN A 148 -13.16 -16.26 -16.07
CA GLN A 148 -11.72 -16.42 -16.28
C GLN A 148 -10.93 -15.48 -15.38
N MET A 149 -11.34 -14.21 -15.26
CA MET A 149 -10.74 -13.24 -14.33
C MET A 149 -10.72 -13.79 -12.89
N LYS A 150 -11.86 -14.31 -12.43
CA LYS A 150 -11.97 -14.93 -11.10
C LYS A 150 -11.09 -16.17 -10.97
N GLN A 151 -10.99 -17.00 -12.01
CA GLN A 151 -10.12 -18.18 -11.98
C GLN A 151 -8.64 -17.81 -11.88
N ILE A 152 -8.18 -16.82 -12.65
CA ILE A 152 -6.80 -16.30 -12.56
C ILE A 152 -6.52 -15.80 -11.14
N CYS A 153 -7.46 -15.03 -10.55
CA CYS A 153 -7.34 -14.59 -9.16
C CYS A 153 -7.29 -15.75 -8.16
N ILE A 154 -8.11 -16.79 -8.34
CA ILE A 154 -8.11 -17.99 -7.48
C ILE A 154 -6.76 -18.70 -7.54
N ASP A 155 -6.22 -18.90 -8.74
CA ASP A 155 -4.97 -19.64 -8.94
C ASP A 155 -3.81 -18.90 -8.24
N LYS A 156 -3.67 -17.59 -8.50
CA LYS A 156 -2.64 -16.75 -7.89
C LYS A 156 -2.82 -16.60 -6.37
N ALA A 157 -4.06 -16.43 -5.89
CA ALA A 157 -4.34 -16.37 -4.46
C ALA A 157 -4.03 -17.69 -3.74
N SER A 158 -4.29 -18.83 -4.40
CA SER A 158 -4.00 -20.15 -3.84
C SER A 158 -2.50 -20.38 -3.69
N GLU A 159 -1.72 -20.00 -4.71
CA GLU A 159 -0.26 -20.02 -4.67
C GLU A 159 0.27 -19.15 -3.53
N TYR A 160 -0.20 -17.90 -3.45
CA TYR A 160 0.18 -16.94 -2.42
C TYR A 160 -0.10 -17.47 -1.00
N LEU A 161 -1.32 -17.93 -0.73
CA LEU A 161 -1.71 -18.41 0.61
C LEU A 161 -0.96 -19.68 1.01
N SER A 162 -0.67 -20.57 0.05
CA SER A 162 0.10 -21.78 0.29
C SER A 162 1.54 -21.43 0.66
N HIS A 163 2.19 -20.57 -0.13
CA HIS A 163 3.55 -20.10 0.13
C HIS A 163 3.63 -19.37 1.49
N LEU A 164 2.67 -18.50 1.79
CA LEU A 164 2.59 -17.81 3.09
C LEU A 164 2.43 -18.80 4.24
N GLY A 165 1.64 -19.86 4.04
CA GLY A 165 1.46 -20.95 5.00
C GLY A 165 2.76 -21.69 5.30
N GLU A 166 3.54 -22.00 4.28
CA GLU A 166 4.86 -22.63 4.42
C GLU A 166 5.85 -21.72 5.17
N MET A 167 5.95 -20.45 4.76
CA MET A 167 6.82 -19.46 5.40
C MET A 167 6.51 -19.30 6.90
N ARG A 168 5.22 -19.27 7.24
CA ARG A 168 4.75 -19.22 8.64
C ARG A 168 5.14 -20.46 9.43
N GLN A 169 5.05 -21.65 8.84
CA GLN A 169 5.46 -22.88 9.51
C GLN A 169 6.98 -22.92 9.73
N GLN A 170 7.76 -22.51 8.72
CA GLN A 170 9.22 -22.46 8.80
C GLN A 170 9.71 -21.52 9.91
N THR A 171 9.01 -20.42 10.17
CA THR A 171 9.40 -19.41 11.16
C THR A 171 8.75 -19.57 12.54
N ALA A 172 7.81 -20.50 12.71
CA ALA A 172 7.08 -20.68 13.97
C ALA A 172 7.99 -20.92 15.20
N HIS A 173 9.12 -21.59 15.00
CA HIS A 173 10.04 -21.96 16.08
C HIS A 173 10.97 -20.82 16.54
N ILE A 174 11.08 -19.74 15.77
CA ILE A 174 11.95 -18.58 16.08
C ILE A 174 11.15 -17.36 16.55
N VAL A 175 9.83 -17.49 16.77
CA VAL A 175 8.98 -16.36 17.17
C VAL A 175 9.50 -15.70 18.45
N ASP A 176 9.96 -16.49 19.42
CA ASP A 176 10.48 -15.99 20.70
C ASP A 176 11.75 -15.13 20.53
N ASP A 177 12.52 -15.32 19.46
CA ASP A 177 13.71 -14.51 19.17
C ASP A 177 13.35 -13.06 18.82
N PHE A 178 12.12 -12.82 18.33
CA PHE A 178 11.62 -11.49 18.00
C PHE A 178 10.85 -10.82 19.14
N LEU A 179 10.45 -11.59 20.15
CA LEU A 179 9.73 -11.07 21.31
C LEU A 179 10.72 -10.51 22.33
N ALA A 180 10.45 -9.28 22.79
CA ALA A 180 11.15 -8.69 23.92
C ALA A 180 10.94 -9.53 25.19
N GLU A 181 11.89 -9.48 26.13
CA GLU A 181 11.86 -10.30 27.34
C GLU A 181 10.58 -10.10 28.17
N ASP A 182 10.01 -8.89 28.18
CA ASP A 182 8.78 -8.52 28.87
C ASP A 182 7.49 -8.84 28.09
N ALA A 183 7.61 -9.30 26.84
CA ALA A 183 6.51 -9.74 26.00
C ALA A 183 6.36 -11.27 25.93
N ARG A 184 7.32 -12.02 26.48
CA ARG A 184 7.28 -13.49 26.57
C ARG A 184 6.41 -13.87 27.79
N LEU A 185 5.21 -14.40 27.53
CA LEU A 185 4.28 -14.91 28.57
C LEU A 185 4.69 -16.31 29.05
#